data_AF-A1BCD6-F1
#
_entry.id   AF-A1BCD6-F1
#
_cell.length_a   1.000
_cell.length_b   1.000
_cell.length_c   1.000
_cell.angle_alpha   90.00
_cell.angle_beta   90.00
_cell.angle_gamma   90.00
#
_symmetry.space_group_name_H-M   'P 1'
#
loop_
_entity.id
_entity.type
_entity.pdbx_description
1 polymer ?
#
loop_
_entity_poly.entity_id
_entity_poly.type
_entity_poly.pdbx_seq_one_letter_code
_entity_poly.pdbx_strand_id
1 'polypeptide(L)'
;MVRYREGLLDRLLLLTTSKARAMPPGRRKGWDAILPDPAWTVRRAGPRWFALWDRDRQRLRRLRILLLPEDWLGLSAAQETALALEQLRPAEKIPAPFSTPLHEARAKLRRIQSRLP
;
A
#
# COMPACT_ATOMS: atom_id res chain seq x y z
N MET A 1 27.50 11.57 -3.12
CA MET A 1 26.83 10.76 -4.17
C MET A 1 25.52 10.07 -3.75
N VAL A 2 25.06 10.18 -2.50
CA VAL A 2 23.86 9.45 -2.01
C VAL A 2 22.52 10.04 -2.51
N ARG A 3 22.40 11.37 -2.65
CA ARG A 3 21.15 12.05 -3.06
C ARG A 3 20.64 11.66 -4.46
N TYR A 4 21.53 11.30 -5.39
CA TYR A 4 21.13 11.00 -6.78
C TYR A 4 20.41 9.65 -6.91
N ARG A 5 20.81 8.65 -6.10
CA ARG A 5 20.18 7.33 -6.06
C ARG A 5 18.79 7.36 -5.45
N GLU A 6 18.59 8.17 -4.40
CA GLU A 6 17.27 8.33 -3.76
C GLU A 6 16.25 8.93 -4.72
N GLY A 7 16.63 9.97 -5.47
CA GLY A 7 15.74 10.57 -6.48
C GLY A 7 15.39 9.63 -7.64
N LEU A 8 16.31 8.74 -8.04
CA LEU A 8 16.01 7.72 -9.06
C LEU A 8 14.99 6.70 -8.55
N LEU A 9 15.19 6.18 -7.33
CA LEU A 9 14.26 5.21 -6.73
C LEU A 9 12.88 5.82 -6.48
N ASP A 10 12.81 7.10 -6.11
CA ASP A 10 11.55 7.83 -5.98
C ASP A 10 10.81 7.91 -7.32
N ARG A 11 11.52 8.23 -8.41
CA ARG A 11 10.94 8.23 -9.75
C ARG A 11 10.49 6.84 -10.18
N LEU A 12 11.30 5.81 -9.92
CA LEU A 12 10.94 4.43 -10.22
C LEU A 12 9.68 4.00 -9.48
N LEU A 13 9.54 4.33 -8.19
CA LEU A 13 8.32 4.10 -7.43
C LEU A 13 7.13 4.78 -8.12
N LEU A 14 7.25 6.05 -8.49
CA LEU A 14 6.16 6.79 -9.13
C LEU A 14 5.81 6.28 -10.55
N LEU A 15 6.77 5.72 -11.27
CA LEU A 15 6.56 5.14 -12.61
C LEU A 15 5.95 3.74 -12.56
N THR A 16 6.29 2.97 -11.53
CA THR A 16 5.89 1.55 -11.40
C THR A 16 4.64 1.34 -10.57
N THR A 17 4.06 2.44 -10.08
CA THR A 17 2.80 2.46 -9.34
C THR A 17 1.84 3.42 -10.02
N SER A 18 0.55 3.12 -9.98
CA SER A 18 -0.50 4.00 -10.50
C SER A 18 -1.04 4.86 -9.36
N LYS A 19 -1.46 6.11 -9.62
CA LYS A 19 -2.33 6.79 -8.66
C LYS A 19 -3.65 6.01 -8.62
N ALA A 20 -4.17 5.73 -7.43
CA ALA A 20 -5.51 5.15 -7.35
C ALA A 20 -6.46 6.07 -8.15
N ARG A 21 -7.13 5.49 -9.16
CA ARG A 21 -8.14 6.22 -9.95
C ARG A 21 -9.09 6.88 -8.95
N ALA A 22 -9.49 8.13 -9.19
CA ALA A 22 -10.32 8.91 -8.27
C ALA A 22 -11.40 8.01 -7.67
N MET A 23 -11.23 7.64 -6.41
CA MET A 23 -12.12 6.68 -5.79
C MET A 23 -13.51 7.31 -5.77
N PRO A 24 -14.56 6.55 -6.16
CA PRO A 24 -15.91 7.07 -6.03
C PRO A 24 -16.13 7.55 -4.59
N PRO A 25 -16.86 8.64 -4.37
CA PRO A 25 -16.90 9.35 -3.08
C PRO A 25 -17.26 8.44 -1.89
N GLY A 26 -18.06 7.39 -2.10
CA GLY A 26 -18.37 6.38 -1.08
C GLY A 26 -17.18 5.51 -0.64
N ARG A 27 -16.24 5.18 -1.54
CA ARG A 27 -14.99 4.48 -1.20
C ARG A 27 -14.01 5.43 -0.53
N ARG A 28 -13.93 6.69 -0.99
CA ARG A 28 -13.01 7.71 -0.47
C ARG A 28 -13.27 8.05 1.00
N LYS A 29 -14.55 8.13 1.41
CA LYS A 29 -14.97 8.44 2.78
C LYS A 29 -14.39 7.48 3.84
N GLY A 30 -14.10 6.23 3.47
CA GLY A 30 -13.44 5.26 4.35
C GLY A 30 -11.92 5.48 4.47
N TRP A 31 -11.28 5.97 3.41
CA TRP A 31 -9.84 6.21 3.37
C TRP A 31 -9.44 7.53 4.05
N ASP A 32 -10.27 8.56 3.92
CA ASP A 32 -10.02 9.86 4.59
C ASP A 32 -9.96 9.71 6.13
N ALA A 33 -10.64 8.71 6.70
CA ALA A 33 -10.59 8.40 8.13
C ALA A 33 -9.34 7.58 8.55
N ILE A 34 -8.65 6.96 7.59
CA ILE A 34 -7.48 6.10 7.83
C ILE A 34 -6.18 6.88 7.59
N LEU A 35 -6.19 7.78 6.60
CA LEU A 35 -5.04 8.59 6.25
C LEU A 35 -4.72 9.59 7.38
N PRO A 36 -3.44 9.74 7.77
CA PRO A 36 -3.05 10.66 8.84
C PRO A 36 -3.34 12.12 8.50
N ASP A 37 -3.16 12.50 7.22
CA ASP A 37 -3.35 13.87 6.75
C ASP A 37 -3.66 13.90 5.23
N PRO A 38 -4.18 15.02 4.69
CA PRO A 38 -4.58 15.14 3.27
C PRO A 38 -3.42 15.12 2.27
N ALA A 39 -2.16 15.28 2.71
CA ALA A 39 -1.01 15.22 1.82
C ALA A 39 -0.62 13.78 1.47
N TRP A 40 -1.24 12.78 2.10
CA TRP A 40 -1.08 11.38 1.72
C TRP A 40 -1.74 11.07 0.39
N THR A 41 -1.01 10.39 -0.49
CA THR A 41 -1.50 9.91 -1.78
C THR A 41 -1.64 8.40 -1.76
N VAL A 42 -2.80 7.89 -2.17
CA VAL A 42 -3.00 6.45 -2.37
C VAL A 42 -2.53 6.05 -3.76
N ARG A 43 -1.62 5.08 -3.83
CA ARG A 43 -1.10 4.51 -5.07
C ARG A 43 -1.33 3.00 -5.10
N ARG A 44 -1.57 2.46 -6.28
CA ARG A 44 -1.73 1.03 -6.50
C ARG A 44 -0.54 0.45 -7.25
N ALA A 45 -0.23 -0.81 -6.97
CA ALA A 45 0.86 -1.54 -7.61
C ALA A 45 0.49 -2.98 -7.89
N GLY A 46 0.93 -3.49 -9.03
CA GLY A 46 0.86 -4.92 -9.33
C GLY A 46 1.70 -5.74 -8.34
N PRO A 47 1.52 -7.07 -8.26
CA PRO A 47 2.11 -7.93 -7.23
C PRO A 47 3.61 -7.77 -7.01
N ARG A 48 4.37 -7.69 -8.11
CA ARG A 48 5.84 -7.59 -8.07
C ARG A 48 6.29 -6.25 -7.48
N TRP A 49 5.75 -5.16 -8.02
CA TRP A 49 6.07 -3.81 -7.57
C TRP A 49 5.56 -3.57 -6.14
N PHE A 50 4.38 -4.08 -5.81
CA PHE A 50 3.86 -4.04 -4.44
C PHE A 50 4.84 -4.73 -3.48
N ALA A 51 5.26 -5.96 -3.77
CA ALA A 51 6.20 -6.71 -2.94
C ALA A 51 7.54 -6.00 -2.72
N LEU A 52 8.04 -5.35 -3.77
CA LEU A 52 9.28 -4.59 -3.72
C LEU A 52 9.14 -3.35 -2.83
N TRP A 53 8.10 -2.54 -3.06
CA TRP A 53 7.98 -1.23 -2.45
C TRP A 53 7.35 -1.26 -1.04
N ASP A 54 6.46 -2.20 -0.74
CA ASP A 54 5.82 -2.36 0.59
C ASP A 54 6.84 -2.55 1.73
N ARG A 55 8.03 -3.08 1.42
CA ARG A 55 9.13 -3.22 2.37
C ARG A 55 9.87 -1.91 2.65
N ASP A 56 9.90 -0.97 1.69
CA ASP A 56 10.54 0.35 1.85
C ASP A 56 9.58 1.35 2.53
N ARG A 57 9.18 1.02 3.76
CA ARG A 57 8.23 1.82 4.54
C ARG A 57 8.76 3.24 4.80
N GLN A 58 10.07 3.42 4.89
CA GLN A 58 10.69 4.73 5.09
C GLN A 58 10.48 5.63 3.87
N ARG A 59 10.69 5.13 2.65
CA ARG A 59 10.42 5.89 1.42
C ARG A 59 8.95 6.22 1.28
N LEU A 60 8.07 5.25 1.50
CA LEU A 60 6.62 5.44 1.42
C LEU A 60 6.16 6.54 2.38
N ARG A 61 6.66 6.56 3.62
CA ARG A 61 6.37 7.63 4.60
C ARG A 61 6.93 8.98 4.20
N ARG A 62 8.19 9.05 3.77
CA ARG A 62 8.83 10.30 3.31
C ARG A 62 8.06 10.94 2.16
N LEU A 63 7.58 10.12 1.23
CA LEU A 63 6.80 10.56 0.07
C LEU A 63 5.29 10.69 0.36
N ARG A 64 4.84 10.37 1.59
CA ARG A 64 3.43 10.31 1.99
C ARG A 64 2.59 9.46 1.03
N ILE A 65 3.09 8.29 0.68
CA ILE A 65 2.40 7.34 -0.20
C ILE A 65 1.84 6.21 0.64
N LEU A 66 0.52 6.02 0.57
CA LEU A 66 -0.11 4.77 0.95
C LEU A 66 -0.10 3.85 -0.28
N LEU A 67 0.54 2.68 -0.15
CA LEU A 67 0.66 1.75 -1.25
C LEU A 67 -0.32 0.61 -1.04
N LEU A 68 -1.15 0.34 -2.05
CA LEU A 68 -2.08 -0.77 -2.05
C LEU A 68 -1.81 -1.68 -3.24
N PRO A 69 -2.17 -2.96 -3.15
CA PRO A 69 -2.23 -3.82 -4.33
C PRO A 69 -3.30 -3.34 -5.32
N GLU A 70 -3.12 -3.64 -6.60
CA GLU A 70 -4.14 -3.40 -7.62
C GLU A 70 -5.46 -4.13 -7.34
N ASP A 71 -6.60 -3.54 -7.71
CA ASP A 71 -7.94 -4.06 -7.41
C ASP A 71 -8.16 -5.50 -7.97
N TRP A 72 -7.55 -5.83 -9.12
CA TRP A 72 -7.68 -7.16 -9.75
C TRP A 72 -7.10 -8.31 -8.92
N LEU A 73 -6.35 -8.00 -7.86
CA LEU A 73 -5.87 -8.98 -6.87
C LEU A 73 -6.99 -9.45 -5.94
N GLY A 74 -8.16 -8.81 -5.99
CA GLY A 74 -9.40 -9.22 -5.34
C GLY A 74 -9.31 -9.24 -3.82
N LEU A 75 -8.57 -8.30 -3.22
CA LEU A 75 -8.61 -8.11 -1.77
C LEU A 75 -9.95 -7.53 -1.35
N SER A 76 -10.46 -7.97 -0.21
CA SER A 76 -11.65 -7.35 0.40
C SER A 76 -11.30 -5.97 0.96
N ALA A 77 -12.31 -5.12 1.19
CA ALA A 77 -12.12 -3.82 1.81
C ALA A 77 -11.46 -3.92 3.20
N ALA A 78 -11.80 -4.94 3.98
CA ALA A 78 -11.18 -5.20 5.28
C ALA A 78 -9.70 -5.58 5.14
N GLN A 79 -9.35 -6.37 4.12
CA GLN A 79 -7.96 -6.76 3.81
C GLN A 79 -7.13 -5.56 3.35
N GLU A 80 -7.67 -4.70 2.46
CA GLU A 80 -7.00 -3.46 2.04
C GLU A 80 -6.80 -2.50 3.22
N THR A 81 -7.84 -2.34 4.06
CA THR A 81 -7.78 -1.49 5.26
C THR A 81 -6.72 -2.00 6.24
N ALA A 82 -6.65 -3.31 6.46
CA ALA A 82 -5.67 -3.91 7.35
C ALA A 82 -4.23 -3.70 6.88
N LEU A 83 -3.97 -3.85 5.56
CA LEU A 83 -2.67 -3.54 4.97
C LEU A 83 -2.30 -2.07 5.14
N ALA A 84 -3.27 -1.17 4.95
CA ALA A 84 -3.03 0.25 5.12
C ALA A 84 -2.71 0.63 6.56
N LEU A 85 -3.44 0.08 7.53
CA LEU A 85 -3.16 0.29 8.95
C LEU A 85 -1.75 -0.18 9.30
N GLU A 86 -1.31 -1.32 8.78
CA GLU A 86 0.06 -1.83 8.98
C GLU A 86 1.13 -0.90 8.40
N GLN A 87 0.90 -0.35 7.21
CA GLN A 87 1.85 0.55 6.57
C GLN A 87 1.93 1.91 7.28
N LEU A 88 0.79 2.45 7.70
CA LEU A 88 0.70 3.76 8.34
C LEU A 88 1.18 3.71 9.80
N ARG A 89 0.83 2.62 10.52
CA ARG A 89 1.05 2.48 11.97
C ARG A 89 1.87 1.22 12.34
N PRO A 90 3.11 1.07 11.81
CA PRO A 90 3.96 -0.10 12.03
C PRO A 90 4.42 -0.29 13.48
N ALA A 91 4.35 0.75 14.33
CA ALA A 91 4.67 0.65 15.76
C ALA A 91 3.44 0.38 16.62
N GLU A 92 2.24 0.48 16.07
CA GLU A 92 0.99 0.21 16.78
C GLU A 92 0.52 -1.21 16.51
N LYS A 93 -0.10 -1.82 17.51
CA LYS A 93 -0.78 -3.09 17.33
C LYS A 93 -1.96 -2.87 16.39
N ILE A 94 -2.03 -3.67 15.33
CA ILE A 94 -3.20 -3.70 14.43
C ILE A 94 -4.45 -3.99 15.26
N PRO A 95 -5.54 -3.21 15.09
CA PRO A 95 -6.76 -3.46 15.85
C PRO A 95 -7.23 -4.90 15.62
N ALA A 96 -7.74 -5.54 16.68
CA ALA A 96 -8.22 -6.92 16.66
C ALA A 96 -9.08 -7.29 15.43
N PRO A 97 -10.07 -6.48 15.00
CA PRO A 97 -10.90 -6.82 13.82
C PRO A 97 -10.12 -6.89 12.50
N PHE A 98 -8.92 -6.32 12.43
CA PHE A 98 -8.08 -6.28 11.22
C PHE A 98 -6.91 -7.27 11.29
N SER A 99 -6.72 -7.99 12.38
CA SER A 99 -5.62 -8.95 12.53
C SER A 99 -5.75 -10.15 11.57
N THR A 100 -6.90 -10.80 11.54
CA THR A 100 -7.21 -11.90 10.60
C THR A 100 -7.22 -11.41 9.14
N PRO A 101 -7.92 -10.31 8.79
CA PRO A 101 -7.84 -9.75 7.44
C PRO A 101 -6.41 -9.43 6.97
N LEU A 102 -5.55 -8.92 7.86
CA LEU A 102 -4.15 -8.67 7.51
C LEU A 102 -3.42 -9.97 7.15
N HIS A 103 -3.57 -10.99 7.99
CA HIS A 103 -2.93 -12.28 7.77
C HIS A 103 -3.36 -12.92 6.45
N GLU A 104 -4.66 -12.90 6.16
CA GLU A 104 -5.23 -13.40 4.91
C GLU A 104 -4.74 -12.60 3.69
N ALA A 105 -4.73 -11.27 3.78
CA ALA A 105 -4.23 -10.41 2.72
C ALA A 105 -2.78 -10.74 2.38
N ARG A 106 -1.93 -10.86 3.40
CA ARG A 106 -0.50 -11.23 3.26
C ARG A 106 -0.35 -12.64 2.70
N ALA A 107 -1.17 -13.60 3.10
CA ALA A 107 -1.17 -14.95 2.53
C ALA A 107 -1.56 -14.95 1.05
N LYS A 108 -2.60 -14.20 0.68
CA LYS A 108 -3.06 -14.09 -0.71
C LYS A 108 -1.99 -13.45 -1.60
N LEU A 109 -1.39 -12.36 -1.16
CA LEU A 109 -0.31 -11.68 -1.89
C LEU A 109 0.89 -12.60 -2.12
N ARG A 110 1.30 -13.37 -1.09
CA ARG A 110 2.38 -14.38 -1.23
C ARG A 110 2.05 -15.45 -2.27
N ARG A 111 0.82 -15.99 -2.25
CA ARG A 111 0.37 -16.99 -3.25
C ARG A 111 0.36 -16.45 -4.67
N ILE A 112 0.03 -15.17 -4.86
CA ILE A 112 0.03 -14.55 -6.18
C ILE A 112 1.47 -14.34 -6.67
N GLN A 113 2.37 -13.91 -5.79
CA GLN A 113 3.79 -13.76 -6.10
C GLN A 113 4.43 -15.09 -6.50
N SER A 114 4.09 -16.20 -5.82
CA SER A 114 4.64 -17.52 -6.13
C SER A 114 4.12 -18.13 -7.44
N ARG A 115 3.06 -17.58 -8.04
CA ARG A 115 2.43 -18.09 -9.27
C ARG A 115 2.83 -17.31 -10.53
N LEU A 116 3.53 -16.20 -10.38
CA LEU A 116 3.90 -15.32 -11.50
C LEU A 116 5.35 -15.63 -11.94
N PRO A 117 5.57 -16.27 -13.11
CA PRO A 117 6.88 -16.74 -13.59
C PRO A 117 7.87 -15.59 -13.85
#